data_AF-A0A1Y1KDM7-F1
#
_entry.id   AF-A0A1Y1KDM7-F1
#
_cell.length_a   1.000
_cell.length_b   1.000
_cell.length_c   1.000
_cell.angle_alpha   90.00
_cell.angle_beta   90.00
_cell.angle_gamma   90.00
#
_symmetry.space_group_name_H-M   'P 1'
#
loop_
_entity.id
_entity.type
_entity.pdbx_description
1 polymer ?
#
loop_
_entity_poly.entity_id
_entity_poly.type
_entity_poly.pdbx_seq_one_letter_code
_entity_poly.pdbx_strand_id
1 'polypeptide(L)'
;MRSSSSELLLDQQEGLRQRKIKELAQQAKKTRASGQSCRERTLFYSTSVLAVIAMSAGSSLLFLVPLYVDPAISTLVSNFVTEPVTCVTTRRDELIGLANCSWSSCREGCTSDAYQCTHIYVSYNDSSSAPNQTDNAILLVNIKGCGYPPRVLCANFTEAYGNEGTEFPCYHSRENRTVVLTHYDRDEQVAIIIHYF
;
A
#
# COMPACT_ATOMS: atom_id res chain seq x y z
N MET A 1 -38.75 -41.41 -77.30
CA MET A 1 -39.49 -41.27 -76.03
C MET A 1 -38.62 -41.66 -74.83
N ARG A 2 -37.48 -40.99 -74.58
CA ARG A 2 -36.54 -41.35 -73.49
C ARG A 2 -36.14 -40.20 -72.57
N SER A 3 -36.79 -39.03 -72.69
CA SER A 3 -36.42 -37.81 -71.94
C SER A 3 -37.15 -37.65 -70.61
N SER A 4 -38.36 -38.20 -70.48
CA SER A 4 -39.24 -37.91 -69.33
C SER A 4 -38.83 -38.64 -68.03
N SER A 5 -38.25 -39.84 -68.11
CA SER A 5 -37.79 -40.56 -66.90
C SER A 5 -36.52 -39.97 -66.27
N SER A 6 -35.64 -39.35 -67.07
CA SER A 6 -34.38 -38.80 -66.59
C SER A 6 -34.58 -37.47 -65.87
N GLU A 7 -35.51 -36.63 -66.35
CA GLU A 7 -35.86 -35.37 -65.69
C GLU A 7 -36.60 -35.59 -64.37
N LEU A 8 -37.50 -36.58 -64.30
CA LEU A 8 -38.22 -36.91 -63.06
C LEU A 8 -37.27 -37.36 -61.94
N LEU A 9 -36.20 -38.10 -62.28
CA LEU A 9 -35.18 -38.52 -61.31
C LEU A 9 -34.27 -37.37 -60.87
N LEU A 10 -33.95 -36.44 -61.78
CA LEU A 10 -33.19 -35.22 -61.46
C LEU A 10 -33.97 -34.33 -60.49
N ASP A 11 -35.25 -34.13 -60.75
CA ASP A 11 -36.14 -33.28 -59.93
C ASP A 11 -36.34 -33.89 -58.52
N GLN A 12 -36.48 -35.22 -58.44
CA GLN A 12 -36.53 -35.94 -57.16
C GLN A 12 -35.21 -35.85 -56.38
N GLN A 13 -34.07 -35.85 -57.06
CA GLN A 13 -32.74 -35.76 -56.45
C GLN A 13 -32.42 -34.35 -55.95
N GLU A 14 -32.86 -33.30 -56.66
CA GLU A 14 -32.72 -31.90 -56.22
C GLU A 14 -33.54 -31.61 -54.96
N GLY A 15 -34.78 -32.11 -54.90
CA GLY A 15 -35.62 -31.97 -53.69
C GLY A 15 -35.00 -32.63 -52.46
N LEU A 16 -34.36 -33.80 -52.63
CA LEU A 16 -33.69 -34.53 -51.55
C LEU A 16 -32.42 -33.80 -51.08
N ARG A 17 -31.68 -33.19 -52.03
CA ARG A 17 -30.50 -32.37 -51.76
C ARG A 17 -30.86 -31.10 -51.00
N GLN A 18 -31.94 -30.43 -51.38
CA GLN A 18 -32.45 -29.25 -50.67
C GLN A 18 -32.89 -29.57 -49.24
N ARG A 19 -33.51 -30.73 -49.00
CA ARG A 19 -33.88 -31.17 -47.64
C ARG A 19 -32.63 -31.39 -46.76
N LYS A 20 -31.62 -32.07 -47.30
CA LYS A 20 -30.37 -32.34 -46.58
C LYS A 20 -29.59 -31.06 -46.25
N ILE A 21 -29.58 -30.08 -47.16
CA ILE A 21 -28.98 -28.76 -46.91
C ILE A 21 -29.73 -28.02 -45.78
N LYS A 22 -31.05 -28.08 -45.76
CA LYS A 22 -31.86 -27.46 -44.68
C LYS A 22 -31.60 -28.12 -43.31
N GLU A 23 -31.48 -29.45 -43.26
CA GLU A 23 -31.15 -30.18 -42.04
C GLU A 23 -29.74 -29.85 -41.50
N LEU A 24 -28.73 -29.84 -42.39
CA LEU A 24 -27.36 -29.47 -42.02
C LEU A 24 -27.28 -28.02 -41.52
N ALA A 25 -28.02 -27.10 -42.13
CA ALA A 25 -28.11 -25.71 -41.68
C ALA A 25 -28.76 -25.58 -40.30
N GLN A 26 -29.81 -26.36 -40.01
CA GLN A 26 -30.46 -26.37 -38.69
C GLN A 26 -29.56 -26.97 -37.61
N GLN A 27 -28.82 -28.04 -37.90
CA GLN A 27 -27.83 -28.60 -36.99
C GLN A 27 -26.72 -27.60 -36.67
N ALA A 28 -26.13 -26.96 -37.69
CA ALA A 28 -25.09 -25.94 -37.49
C ALA A 28 -25.59 -24.76 -36.63
N LYS A 29 -26.85 -24.33 -36.84
CA LYS A 29 -27.48 -23.25 -36.07
C LYS A 29 -27.71 -23.66 -34.60
N LYS A 30 -28.09 -24.92 -34.35
CA LYS A 30 -28.29 -25.48 -33.01
C LYS A 30 -26.96 -25.61 -32.24
N THR A 31 -25.91 -26.11 -32.90
CA THR A 31 -24.56 -26.23 -32.31
C THR A 31 -23.95 -24.85 -32.01
N ARG A 32 -24.17 -23.88 -32.92
CA ARG A 32 -23.70 -22.50 -32.78
C ARG A 32 -24.43 -21.74 -31.65
N ALA A 33 -25.75 -21.91 -31.53
CA ALA A 33 -26.56 -21.27 -30.49
C ALA A 33 -26.25 -21.79 -29.07
N SER A 34 -25.97 -23.10 -28.92
CA SER A 34 -25.70 -23.71 -27.61
C SER A 34 -24.35 -23.31 -27.02
N GLY A 35 -23.33 -23.06 -27.85
CA GLY A 35 -21.97 -22.73 -27.40
C GLY A 35 -21.66 -21.24 -27.30
N GLN A 36 -22.28 -20.40 -28.16
CA GLN A 36 -22.01 -18.96 -28.18
C GLN A 36 -22.53 -18.23 -26.95
N SER A 37 -23.76 -18.52 -26.49
CA SER A 37 -24.37 -17.79 -25.36
C SER A 37 -23.63 -18.00 -24.04
N CYS A 38 -23.16 -19.23 -23.77
CA CYS A 38 -22.40 -19.53 -22.56
C CYS A 38 -21.02 -18.86 -22.60
N ARG A 39 -20.31 -18.98 -23.73
CA ARG A 39 -18.98 -18.38 -23.91
C ARG A 39 -19.00 -16.85 -23.90
N GLU A 40 -19.99 -16.22 -24.53
CA GLU A 40 -20.17 -14.76 -24.52
C GLU A 40 -20.51 -14.24 -23.13
N ARG A 41 -21.36 -14.96 -22.38
CA ARG A 41 -21.63 -14.66 -20.97
C ARG A 41 -20.38 -14.79 -20.12
N THR A 42 -19.62 -15.88 -20.26
CA THR A 42 -18.36 -16.05 -19.52
C THR A 42 -17.36 -14.96 -19.87
N LEU A 43 -17.21 -14.60 -21.16
CA LEU A 43 -16.36 -13.50 -21.59
C LEU A 43 -16.80 -12.17 -20.98
N PHE A 44 -18.08 -11.83 -21.05
CA PHE A 44 -18.63 -10.58 -20.51
C PHE A 44 -18.47 -10.46 -18.99
N TYR A 45 -18.75 -11.53 -18.25
CA TYR A 45 -18.54 -11.54 -16.80
C TYR A 45 -17.05 -11.51 -16.45
N SER A 46 -16.19 -12.21 -17.20
CA SER A 46 -14.74 -12.21 -16.94
C SER A 46 -14.11 -10.83 -17.16
N THR A 47 -14.47 -10.11 -18.23
CA THR A 47 -13.94 -8.77 -18.49
C THR A 47 -14.47 -7.78 -17.46
N SER A 48 -15.73 -7.89 -17.07
CA SER A 48 -16.33 -7.06 -16.02
C SER A 48 -15.65 -7.27 -14.67
N VAL A 49 -15.39 -8.54 -14.29
CA VAL A 49 -14.68 -8.87 -13.05
C VAL A 49 -13.23 -8.37 -13.09
N LEU A 50 -12.51 -8.59 -14.20
CA LEU A 50 -11.14 -8.08 -14.38
C LEU A 50 -11.07 -6.55 -14.28
N ALA A 51 -12.06 -5.84 -14.83
CA ALA A 51 -12.15 -4.39 -14.70
C ALA A 51 -12.34 -3.96 -13.25
N VAL A 52 -13.23 -4.62 -12.49
CA VAL A 52 -13.43 -4.32 -11.05
C VAL A 52 -12.17 -4.64 -10.23
N ILE A 53 -11.47 -5.74 -10.53
CA ILE A 53 -10.19 -6.08 -9.89
C ILE A 53 -9.14 -5.02 -10.19
N ALA A 54 -9.01 -4.59 -11.45
CA ALA A 54 -8.06 -3.55 -11.84
C ALA A 54 -8.33 -2.22 -11.13
N MET A 55 -9.60 -1.81 -11.04
CA MET A 55 -9.99 -0.58 -10.32
C MET A 55 -9.69 -0.67 -8.82
N SER A 56 -10.05 -1.77 -8.17
CA SER A 56 -9.79 -1.96 -6.73
C SER A 56 -8.31 -2.10 -6.40
N ALA A 57 -7.52 -2.78 -7.24
CA ALA A 57 -6.08 -2.85 -7.12
C ALA A 57 -5.44 -1.45 -7.27
N GLY A 58 -5.87 -0.68 -8.27
CA GLY A 58 -5.44 0.71 -8.45
C GLY A 58 -5.78 1.60 -7.26
N SER A 59 -6.99 1.49 -6.71
CA SER A 59 -7.38 2.23 -5.51
C SER A 59 -6.55 1.84 -4.29
N SER A 60 -6.20 0.56 -4.14
CA SER A 60 -5.39 0.08 -3.02
C SER A 60 -3.97 0.66 -3.04
N LEU A 61 -3.36 0.78 -4.23
CA LEU A 61 -2.04 1.40 -4.40
C LEU A 61 -2.03 2.88 -3.98
N LEU A 62 -3.13 3.61 -4.22
CA LEU A 62 -3.26 5.01 -3.77
C LEU A 62 -3.24 5.17 -2.24
N PHE A 63 -3.59 4.13 -1.48
CA PHE A 63 -3.49 4.15 -0.01
C PHE A 63 -2.15 3.64 0.50
N LEU A 64 -1.51 2.69 -0.21
CA LEU A 64 -0.19 2.16 0.19
C LEU A 64 0.92 3.21 0.06
N VAL A 65 0.85 4.08 -0.94
CA VAL A 65 1.87 5.13 -1.16
C VAL A 65 1.94 6.11 0.03
N PRO A 66 0.84 6.77 0.47
CA PRO A 66 0.90 7.65 1.65
C PRO A 66 1.26 6.91 2.95
N LEU A 67 0.97 5.62 3.07
CA LEU A 67 1.23 4.85 4.30
C LEU A 67 2.67 4.36 4.44
N TYR A 68 3.33 3.97 3.34
CA TYR A 68 4.66 3.35 3.39
C TYR A 68 5.72 4.14 2.66
N VAL A 69 5.38 4.72 1.51
CA VAL A 69 6.34 5.43 0.67
C VAL A 69 6.61 6.84 1.20
N ASP A 70 5.57 7.58 1.56
CA ASP A 70 5.71 8.94 2.12
C ASP A 70 6.57 9.00 3.40
N PRO A 71 6.38 8.14 4.42
CA PRO A 71 7.27 8.12 5.58
C PRO A 71 8.70 7.70 5.22
N ALA A 72 8.91 6.75 4.31
CA ALA A 72 10.24 6.31 3.90
C ALA A 72 11.01 7.42 3.16
N ILE A 73 10.36 8.10 2.21
CA ILE A 73 10.94 9.24 1.50
C ILE A 73 11.23 10.38 2.49
N SER A 74 10.28 10.72 3.35
CA SER A 74 10.46 11.78 4.36
C SER A 74 11.68 11.50 5.24
N THR A 75 11.86 10.25 5.68
CA THR A 75 13.00 9.82 6.51
C THR A 75 14.33 9.94 5.74
N LEU A 76 14.34 9.58 4.46
CA LEU A 76 15.55 9.65 3.63
C LEU A 76 15.95 11.11 3.30
N VAL A 77 14.97 11.98 3.06
CA VAL A 77 15.18 13.41 2.81
C VAL A 77 15.70 14.13 4.06
N SER A 78 15.23 13.75 5.25
CA SER A 78 15.75 14.31 6.51
C SER A 78 17.20 13.91 6.82
N ASN A 79 17.82 13.02 6.04
CA ASN A 79 19.25 12.71 6.11
C ASN A 79 19.75 12.44 7.54
N PHE A 80 19.23 11.37 8.14
CA PHE A 80 19.66 10.93 9.47
C PHE A 80 21.09 10.36 9.42
N VAL A 81 21.86 10.63 10.47
CA VAL A 81 23.19 10.04 10.67
C VAL A 81 23.00 8.58 11.07
N THR A 82 23.77 7.66 10.47
CA THR A 82 23.71 6.22 10.76
C THR A 82 24.49 5.82 12.01
N GLU A 83 25.36 6.70 12.50
CA GLU A 83 26.06 6.53 13.78
C GLU A 83 25.19 7.09 14.92
N PRO A 84 24.86 6.26 15.94
CA PRO A 84 24.03 6.71 17.03
C PRO A 84 24.80 7.62 18.00
N VAL A 85 24.10 8.60 18.57
CA VAL A 85 24.56 9.41 19.71
C VAL A 85 23.79 9.02 20.96
N THR A 86 24.25 9.46 22.12
CA THR A 86 23.53 9.23 23.40
C THR A 86 22.49 10.33 23.60
N CYS A 87 21.21 9.97 23.57
CA CYS A 87 20.11 10.84 23.97
C CYS A 87 19.78 10.61 25.44
N VAL A 88 19.42 11.70 26.13
CA VAL A 88 18.91 11.70 27.50
C VAL A 88 17.54 12.33 27.53
N THR A 89 16.53 11.64 28.04
CA THR A 89 15.18 12.21 28.17
C THR A 89 15.17 13.34 29.18
N THR A 90 14.78 14.53 28.74
CA THR A 90 14.73 15.73 29.59
C THR A 90 13.37 15.90 30.24
N ARG A 91 12.27 15.62 29.51
CA ARG A 91 10.90 15.67 30.02
C ARG A 91 9.94 14.91 29.12
N ARG A 92 8.78 14.58 29.68
CA ARG A 92 7.65 13.99 28.97
C ARG A 92 6.36 14.74 29.32
N ASP A 93 5.66 15.18 28.29
CA ASP A 93 4.34 15.81 28.43
C ASP A 93 3.26 14.91 27.82
N GLU A 94 2.16 14.72 28.54
CA GLU A 94 0.94 14.09 28.02
C GLU A 94 -0.10 15.18 27.77
N LEU A 95 -0.51 15.35 26.51
CA LEU A 95 -1.44 16.39 26.10
C LEU A 95 -2.73 15.76 25.58
N ILE A 96 -3.83 16.48 25.79
CA ILE A 96 -5.17 16.11 25.32
C ILE A 96 -5.76 17.28 24.53
N GLY A 97 -6.45 16.94 23.44
CA GLY A 97 -7.17 17.85 22.57
C GLY A 97 -6.48 18.05 21.23
N LEU A 98 -7.31 18.16 20.18
CA LEU A 98 -6.85 18.26 18.79
C LEU A 98 -5.95 19.48 18.53
N ALA A 99 -6.19 20.60 19.21
CA ALA A 99 -5.42 21.83 19.04
C ALA A 99 -4.02 21.79 19.69
N ASN A 100 -3.84 20.94 20.71
CA ASN A 100 -2.56 20.83 21.44
C ASN A 100 -1.67 19.72 20.88
N CYS A 101 -2.24 18.78 20.11
CA CYS A 101 -1.55 17.64 19.51
C CYS A 101 -1.17 17.90 18.06
N SER A 102 -0.27 18.85 17.81
CA SER A 102 0.29 19.08 16.47
C SER A 102 1.28 17.99 16.04
N TRP A 103 1.89 17.31 17.00
CA TRP A 103 2.78 16.15 16.78
C TRP A 103 2.65 15.17 17.95
N SER A 104 3.27 14.00 17.83
CA SER A 104 3.42 13.07 18.95
C SER A 104 4.64 12.18 18.73
N SER A 105 5.34 11.84 19.81
CA SER A 105 6.46 10.90 19.80
C SER A 105 6.07 9.50 19.32
N CYS A 106 4.89 9.03 19.72
CA CYS A 106 4.29 7.81 19.22
C CYS A 106 2.77 7.90 19.25
N ARG A 107 2.15 7.58 18.12
CA ARG A 107 0.71 7.58 17.90
C ARG A 107 0.29 6.32 17.15
N GLU A 108 -0.76 5.65 17.59
CA GLU A 108 -1.26 4.46 16.91
C GLU A 108 -2.00 4.82 15.61
N GLY A 109 -1.41 4.43 14.47
CA GLY A 109 -1.91 4.73 13.13
C GLY A 109 -1.60 6.15 12.64
N CYS A 110 -1.21 6.28 11.37
CA CYS A 110 -0.91 7.58 10.75
C CYS A 110 -2.15 8.33 10.24
N THR A 111 -3.27 7.64 10.01
CA THR A 111 -4.49 8.23 9.44
C THR A 111 -5.60 8.47 10.47
N SER A 112 -5.37 8.09 11.73
CA SER A 112 -6.30 8.40 12.81
C SER A 112 -6.26 9.91 13.12
N ASP A 113 -7.18 10.44 13.94
CA ASP A 113 -7.06 11.77 14.55
C ASP A 113 -6.57 11.63 16.01
N ALA A 114 -5.57 12.42 16.40
CA ALA A 114 -4.91 12.28 17.70
C ALA A 114 -5.55 13.26 18.69
N TYR A 115 -6.39 12.73 19.57
CA TYR A 115 -6.95 13.49 20.69
C TYR A 115 -6.09 13.41 21.94
N GLN A 116 -5.16 12.45 22.01
CA GLN A 116 -4.20 12.27 23.09
C GLN A 116 -2.82 12.06 22.45
N CYS A 117 -1.83 12.82 22.88
CA CYS A 117 -0.47 12.74 22.34
C CYS A 117 0.55 12.79 23.47
N THR A 118 1.62 12.02 23.31
CA THR A 118 2.79 12.10 24.19
C THR A 118 3.89 12.86 23.46
N HIS A 119 4.48 13.84 24.13
CA HIS A 119 5.66 14.57 23.71
C HIS A 119 6.84 14.14 24.59
N ILE A 120 7.86 13.54 23.99
CA ILE A 120 9.10 13.17 24.66
C ILE A 120 10.18 14.09 24.13
N TYR A 121 10.78 14.85 25.05
CA TYR A 121 11.90 15.74 24.77
C TYR A 121 13.18 15.10 25.27
N VAL A 122 14.22 15.22 24.47
CA VAL A 122 15.54 14.65 24.77
C VAL A 122 16.62 15.67 24.50
N SER A 123 17.73 15.52 25.20
CA SER A 123 18.97 16.22 24.92
C SER A 123 20.03 15.25 24.42
N TYR A 124 20.88 15.71 23.52
CA TYR A 124 22.02 14.93 23.04
C TYR A 124 23.20 15.85 22.74
N ASN A 125 24.39 15.26 22.73
CA ASN A 125 25.61 15.93 22.32
C ASN A 125 26.22 15.16 21.16
N ASP A 126 26.48 15.86 20.06
CA ASP A 126 27.18 15.31 18.90
C ASP A 126 28.61 15.84 18.86
N SER A 127 29.57 14.98 19.20
CA SER A 127 30.99 15.31 19.16
C SER A 127 31.53 15.51 17.74
N SER A 128 30.83 15.03 16.71
CA SER A 128 31.26 15.09 15.31
C SER A 128 30.97 16.43 14.64
N SER A 129 29.97 17.17 15.11
CA SER A 129 29.58 18.47 14.55
C SER A 129 29.55 19.57 15.60
N ALA A 130 30.74 20.12 15.94
CA ALA A 130 31.00 21.23 16.87
C ALA A 130 30.11 21.19 18.14
N PRO A 131 30.64 20.85 19.34
CA PRO A 131 29.86 20.46 20.52
C PRO A 131 28.77 21.47 20.86
N ASN A 132 27.60 21.27 20.25
CA ASN A 132 26.43 22.09 20.34
C ASN A 132 25.39 21.18 20.97
N GLN A 133 25.36 21.21 22.30
CA GLN A 133 24.37 20.49 23.07
C GLN A 133 22.99 20.94 22.61
N THR A 134 22.17 19.99 22.16
CA THR A 134 20.79 20.26 21.80
C THR A 134 19.93 19.88 23.00
N ASP A 135 19.34 20.86 23.69
CA ASP A 135 18.64 20.61 24.96
C ASP A 135 17.15 20.23 24.79
N ASN A 136 16.58 20.39 23.60
CA ASN A 136 15.14 20.24 23.38
C ASN A 136 14.82 19.58 22.02
N ALA A 137 15.49 18.48 21.70
CA ALA A 137 15.10 17.68 20.54
C ALA A 137 13.84 16.87 20.85
N ILE A 138 12.99 16.68 19.84
CA ILE A 138 11.81 15.82 19.91
C ILE A 138 12.21 14.39 19.54
N LEU A 139 11.86 13.45 20.40
CA LEU A 139 12.01 12.03 20.12
C LEU A 139 10.78 11.52 19.39
N LEU A 140 10.99 10.88 18.23
CA LEU A 140 9.92 10.24 17.48
C LEU A 140 10.25 8.77 17.24
N VAL A 141 9.20 7.92 17.20
CA VAL A 141 9.35 6.51 16.82
C VAL A 141 9.73 6.34 15.33
N ASN A 142 9.30 7.28 14.48
CA ASN A 142 9.72 7.49 13.10
C ASN A 142 9.46 8.95 12.71
N ILE A 143 9.84 9.39 11.51
CA ILE A 143 9.66 10.79 11.09
C ILE A 143 8.20 11.31 11.13
N LYS A 144 7.20 10.41 11.11
CA LYS A 144 5.78 10.76 11.22
C LYS A 144 5.22 10.57 12.64
N GLY A 145 5.97 9.97 13.55
CA GLY A 145 5.53 9.66 14.91
C GLY A 145 4.48 8.55 15.01
N CYS A 146 4.32 7.68 14.01
CA CYS A 146 3.26 6.65 14.03
C CYS A 146 3.78 5.26 14.40
N GLY A 147 3.06 4.53 15.25
CA GLY A 147 3.29 3.12 15.58
C GLY A 147 2.18 2.19 15.07
N TYR A 148 2.55 0.95 14.75
CA TYR A 148 1.62 -0.13 14.38
C TYR A 148 1.95 -1.43 15.14
N PRO A 149 1.01 -1.97 15.93
CA PRO A 149 1.16 -3.28 16.55
C PRO A 149 1.28 -4.42 15.51
N PRO A 150 2.03 -5.50 15.80
CA PRO A 150 2.76 -5.78 17.04
C PRO A 150 4.19 -5.19 17.08
N ARG A 151 4.66 -4.58 15.98
CA ARG A 151 6.05 -4.09 15.85
C ARG A 151 6.33 -2.90 16.76
N VAL A 152 5.39 -1.97 16.83
CA VAL A 152 5.50 -0.76 17.64
C VAL A 152 4.23 -0.61 18.46
N LEU A 153 4.37 -0.71 19.78
CA LEU A 153 3.33 -0.40 20.75
C LEU A 153 3.68 0.92 21.43
N CYS A 154 2.82 1.93 21.29
CA CYS A 154 3.12 3.27 21.81
C CYS A 154 3.18 3.32 23.33
N ALA A 155 2.44 2.44 24.03
CA ALA A 155 2.57 2.26 25.47
C ALA A 155 4.01 1.85 25.86
N ASN A 156 4.53 0.79 25.24
CA ASN A 156 5.89 0.30 25.52
C ASN A 156 6.97 1.32 25.12
N PHE A 157 6.78 2.01 23.99
CA PHE A 157 7.69 3.06 23.56
C PHE A 157 7.79 4.18 24.60
N THR A 158 6.63 4.60 25.11
CA THR A 158 6.54 5.68 26.07
C THR A 158 7.10 5.28 27.43
N GLU A 159 6.89 4.03 27.85
CA GLU A 159 7.50 3.49 29.08
C GLU A 159 9.02 3.35 28.96
N ALA A 160 9.52 2.93 27.79
CA ALA A 160 10.94 2.71 27.56
C ALA A 160 11.74 4.01 27.47
N TYR A 161 11.20 5.06 26.84
CA TYR A 161 11.94 6.29 26.53
C TYR A 161 11.40 7.55 27.22
N GLY A 162 10.20 7.49 27.81
CA GLY A 162 9.52 8.66 28.35
C GLY A 162 9.91 9.04 29.78
N ASN A 163 10.70 8.23 30.48
CA ASN A 163 11.12 8.54 31.84
C ASN A 163 12.30 9.54 31.82
N GLU A 164 12.21 10.60 32.62
CA GLU A 164 13.27 11.61 32.74
C GLU A 164 14.60 10.99 33.20
N GLY A 165 15.70 11.40 32.57
CA GLY A 165 17.04 10.87 32.83
C GLY A 165 17.34 9.54 32.15
N THR A 166 16.42 8.96 31.37
CA THR A 166 16.69 7.73 30.60
C THR A 166 17.70 8.02 29.49
N GLU A 167 18.78 7.24 29.45
CA GLU A 167 19.80 7.33 28.40
C GLU A 167 19.66 6.18 27.41
N PHE A 168 19.71 6.48 26.11
CA PHE A 168 19.60 5.47 25.05
C PHE A 168 20.26 5.94 23.75
N PRO A 169 20.66 5.02 22.86
CA PRO A 169 21.17 5.37 21.54
C PRO A 169 20.04 5.95 20.67
N CYS A 170 20.33 7.05 19.99
CA CYS A 170 19.40 7.73 19.10
C CYS A 170 20.10 8.26 17.85
N TYR A 171 19.31 8.52 16.81
CA TYR A 171 19.79 8.97 15.51
C TYR A 171 19.24 10.36 15.21
N HIS A 172 20.12 11.32 15.00
CA HIS A 172 19.73 12.71 14.73
C HIS A 172 19.79 13.02 13.23
N SER A 173 18.94 13.96 12.80
CA SER A 173 18.95 14.45 11.43
C SER A 173 20.07 15.46 11.21
N ARG A 174 20.80 15.33 10.09
CA ARG A 174 21.81 16.31 9.68
C ARG A 174 21.19 17.64 9.24
N GLU A 175 19.97 17.59 8.72
CA GLU A 175 19.23 18.75 8.23
C GLU A 175 18.49 19.47 9.36
N ASN A 176 17.85 18.71 10.26
CA ASN A 176 17.11 19.25 11.40
C ASN A 176 17.54 18.58 12.72
N ARG A 177 18.44 19.25 13.44
CA ARG A 177 18.95 18.78 14.75
C ARG A 177 17.91 18.68 15.86
N THR A 178 16.73 19.25 15.68
CA THR A 178 15.65 19.18 16.68
C THR A 178 14.87 17.86 16.63
N VAL A 179 15.14 16.98 15.67
CA VAL A 179 14.42 15.70 15.52
C VAL A 179 15.37 14.54 15.67
N VAL A 180 15.00 13.57 16.51
CA VAL A 180 15.76 12.34 16.70
C VAL A 180 14.86 11.11 16.69
N LEU A 181 15.42 9.99 16.26
CA LEU A 181 14.74 8.69 16.16
C LEU A 181 15.41 7.66 17.08
N THR A 182 14.63 6.73 17.62
CA THR A 182 15.17 5.60 18.42
C THR A 182 15.87 4.55 17.56
N HIS A 183 15.44 4.39 16.31
CA HIS A 183 16.01 3.44 15.37
C HIS A 183 16.02 4.05 13.98
N TYR A 184 17.15 3.95 13.28
CA TYR A 184 17.27 4.37 11.90
C TYR A 184 18.19 3.39 11.16
N ASP A 185 17.64 2.77 10.12
CA ASP A 185 18.39 1.98 9.15
C ASP A 185 18.06 2.51 7.75
N ARG A 186 19.09 3.01 7.05
CA ARG A 186 18.95 3.57 5.71
C ARG A 186 18.54 2.51 4.69
N ASP A 187 19.09 1.30 4.80
CA ASP A 187 18.88 0.24 3.82
C ASP A 187 17.45 -0.31 3.93
N GLU A 188 16.90 -0.36 5.14
CA GLU A 188 15.47 -0.67 5.35
C GLU A 188 14.57 0.34 4.63
N GLN A 189 14.84 1.65 4.75
CA GLN A 189 14.04 2.68 4.07
C GLN A 189 14.13 2.57 2.54
N VAL A 190 15.33 2.29 2.01
CA VAL A 190 15.52 2.11 0.57
C VAL A 190 14.82 0.84 0.07
N ALA A 191 14.89 -0.26 0.83
CA ALA A 191 14.21 -1.51 0.47
C ALA A 191 12.68 -1.33 0.41
N ILE A 192 12.09 -0.56 1.33
CA ILE A 192 10.67 -0.21 1.29
C ILE A 192 10.34 0.51 -0.03
N ILE A 193 11.13 1.51 -0.42
CA ILE A 193 10.90 2.25 -1.67
C ILE A 193 10.99 1.30 -2.88
N ILE A 194 12.01 0.44 -2.95
CA ILE A 194 12.20 -0.51 -4.06
C ILE A 194 11.07 -1.55 -4.14
N HIS A 195 10.53 -1.99 -3.01
CA HIS A 195 9.50 -3.03 -2.99
C HIS A 195 8.11 -2.50 -3.39
N TYR A 196 7.83 -1.23 -3.13
CA TYR A 196 6.52 -0.62 -3.39
C TYR A 196 6.46 0.23 -4.67
N PHE A 197 7.58 0.44 -5.36
CA PHE A 197 7.66 1.03 -6.71
C PHE A 197 8.04 -0.01 -7.76
#